data_AF-A0A951ELI0-F1
#
_entry.id   AF-A0A951ELI0-F1
#
_cell.length_a   1.000
_cell.length_b   1.000
_cell.length_c   1.000
_cell.angle_alpha   90.00
_cell.angle_beta   90.00
_cell.angle_gamma   90.00
#
_symmetry.space_group_name_H-M   'P 1'
#
loop_
_entity.id
_entity.type
_entity.pdbx_description
1 polymer ?
#
loop_
_entity_poly.entity_id
_entity_poly.type
_entity_poly.pdbx_seq_one_letter_code
_entity_poly.pdbx_strand_id
1 'polypeptide(L)'
;MRILGINAIFHDPAAALVIDGDIAAAAEEERFSRRKHGKRPVPFSAWELPELSARWCLETAGISPEDLDAVAYSYDPALVQPDLDGLDERWEDLRTTYARRAPLFLATALPGLDPAVVHFVPHHIAHAASAGLAAPFRDSAVLVADGRGEATSYLGGRYRDGELEVLASQELPHSLGLMYEEVTEHLGFLRSSDEYKVMALASYGRQQATEPRLLPTLRELVQATGDGGFVVAPIDWSELAKRRAPGGELQPEHVELAAAVQARLEEMLLELAWWLHRHTGERRLSMAGGVALNCVANTRLAAEGPFDELWVQPAAGDAGTALGGALHLAQVFGEPAAPMPGADLGRGFADDDLASWLDSAHVRYERPPDVATAAADALAADAIVAWFQGRSEFGPRALGRRSLLAHPGHAQNLDRLNAVKGREQFRPVAPMVLTDRAGELFGRGPIPSPYMLFVHDVAPQWRDRIPAVVHVDGTARIQTVDRDTEPMLARLLDRFAELTGLPTVVNTSLNTAGRPMVDDPRDALECFGSAPVDVLALGPFLLRRSELTR
;
A
#
# COMPACT_ATOMS: atom_id res chain seq x y z
N MET A 1 1.78 10.64 -25.73
CA MET A 1 2.60 11.63 -24.97
C MET A 1 3.40 10.97 -23.86
N ARG A 2 4.52 11.56 -23.42
CA ARG A 2 5.38 11.15 -22.31
C ARG A 2 5.14 12.04 -21.10
N ILE A 3 4.50 11.49 -20.07
CA ILE A 3 4.01 12.24 -18.91
C ILE A 3 4.62 11.67 -17.63
N LEU A 4 5.36 12.50 -16.90
CA LEU A 4 5.93 12.14 -15.61
C LEU A 4 5.02 12.68 -14.48
N GLY A 5 4.46 11.79 -13.68
CA GLY A 5 3.73 12.14 -12.48
C GLY A 5 4.63 12.16 -11.24
N ILE A 6 4.36 13.12 -10.36
CA ILE A 6 5.16 13.43 -9.18
C ILE A 6 4.24 13.60 -7.98
N ASN A 7 4.50 12.82 -6.92
CA ASN A 7 4.04 13.11 -5.57
C ASN A 7 5.22 13.57 -4.71
N ALA A 8 5.05 14.66 -3.97
CA ALA A 8 6.07 15.17 -3.06
C ALA A 8 5.54 15.98 -1.87
N ILE A 9 4.23 16.27 -1.78
CA ILE A 9 3.75 17.36 -0.94
C ILE A 9 3.62 17.00 0.55
N PHE A 10 3.01 15.85 0.85
CA PHE A 10 2.78 15.37 2.22
C PHE A 10 3.80 14.28 2.57
N HIS A 11 3.54 13.00 2.33
CA HIS A 11 4.48 11.90 2.54
C HIS A 11 4.57 10.99 1.30
N ASP A 12 5.38 9.93 1.40
CA ASP A 12 5.58 8.92 0.35
C ASP A 12 5.89 9.51 -1.04
N PRO A 13 6.98 10.32 -1.17
CA PRO A 13 7.35 10.89 -2.45
C PRO A 13 7.57 9.76 -3.47
N ALA A 14 7.03 9.94 -4.66
CA ALA A 14 7.01 8.92 -5.70
C ALA A 14 6.98 9.55 -7.09
N ALA A 15 7.43 8.78 -8.07
CA ALA A 15 7.34 9.15 -9.48
C ALA A 15 6.70 8.01 -10.29
N ALA A 16 5.97 8.38 -11.34
CA ALA A 16 5.38 7.44 -12.29
C ALA A 16 5.47 8.00 -13.70
N LEU A 17 5.78 7.17 -14.68
CA LEU A 17 5.88 7.55 -16.08
C LEU A 17 4.81 6.84 -16.90
N VAL A 18 4.03 7.63 -17.62
CA VAL A 18 3.03 7.19 -18.59
C VAL A 18 3.48 7.60 -19.99
N ILE A 19 3.45 6.66 -20.93
CA ILE A 19 3.82 6.88 -22.33
C ILE A 19 2.65 6.43 -23.20
N ASP A 20 2.06 7.35 -23.96
CA ASP A 20 0.96 7.09 -24.89
C ASP A 20 -0.24 6.36 -24.23
N GLY A 21 -0.54 6.74 -22.98
CA GLY A 21 -1.60 6.12 -22.17
C GLY A 21 -1.17 4.85 -21.41
N ASP A 22 -0.01 4.28 -21.72
CA ASP A 22 0.52 3.07 -21.07
C ASP A 22 1.40 3.41 -19.86
N ILE A 23 1.23 2.65 -18.77
CA ILE A 23 2.01 2.80 -17.55
C ILE A 23 3.37 2.11 -17.73
N ALA A 24 4.42 2.90 -17.96
CA ALA A 24 5.77 2.38 -18.21
C ALA A 24 6.51 2.01 -16.92
N ALA A 25 6.46 2.89 -15.92
CA ALA A 25 7.18 2.73 -14.66
C ALA A 25 6.51 3.49 -13.52
N ALA A 26 6.63 3.00 -12.30
CA ALA A 26 6.26 3.73 -11.10
C ALA A 26 7.05 3.22 -9.90
N ALA A 27 7.57 4.13 -9.08
CA ALA A 27 8.31 3.75 -7.89
C ALA A 27 8.26 4.83 -6.79
N GLU A 28 8.31 4.35 -5.54
CA GLU A 28 8.42 5.20 -4.35
C GLU A 28 9.89 5.57 -4.09
N GLU A 29 10.15 6.81 -3.71
CA GLU A 29 11.51 7.32 -3.43
C GLU A 29 12.17 6.57 -2.27
N GLU A 30 11.39 6.03 -1.33
CA GLU A 30 11.92 5.24 -0.21
C GLU A 30 12.68 3.98 -0.67
N ARG A 31 12.32 3.43 -1.84
CA ARG A 31 12.97 2.25 -2.42
C ARG A 31 14.42 2.56 -2.80
N PHE A 32 14.71 3.80 -3.19
CA PHE A 32 16.03 4.27 -3.60
C PHE A 32 16.80 4.93 -2.45
N SER A 33 16.17 5.90 -1.78
CA SER A 33 16.79 6.67 -0.69
C SER A 33 17.07 5.85 0.58
N ARG A 34 16.42 4.69 0.70
CA ARG A 34 16.46 3.78 1.86
C ARG A 34 15.97 4.45 3.16
N ARG A 35 15.26 5.58 3.03
CA ARG A 35 14.57 6.32 4.09
C ARG A 35 13.09 5.99 4.01
N LYS A 36 12.56 5.31 5.03
CA LYS A 36 11.15 4.92 5.09
C LYS A 36 10.24 6.16 4.91
N HIS A 37 9.21 6.04 4.09
CA HIS A 37 8.30 7.09 3.62
C HIS A 37 8.97 8.21 2.81
N GLY A 38 10.23 8.01 2.38
CA GLY A 38 11.13 9.02 1.78
C GLY A 38 11.61 10.08 2.80
N LYS A 39 10.75 10.41 3.76
CA LYS A 39 10.92 11.41 4.80
C LYS A 39 10.10 11.03 6.02
N ARG A 40 10.46 11.61 7.17
CA ARG A 40 9.72 11.37 8.41
C ARG A 40 8.36 12.10 8.33
N PRO A 41 7.25 11.48 8.77
CA PRO A 41 5.97 12.18 8.87
C PRO A 41 6.05 13.20 10.01
N VAL A 42 6.23 14.46 9.63
CA VAL A 42 6.26 15.61 10.54
C VAL A 42 5.35 16.69 9.95
N PRO A 43 4.88 17.67 10.74
CA PRO A 43 3.82 18.58 10.29
C PRO A 43 4.09 19.30 8.96
N PHE A 44 5.30 19.80 8.74
CA PHE A 44 5.73 20.28 7.42
C PHE A 44 6.57 19.21 6.74
N SER A 45 6.23 18.77 5.53
CA SER A 45 6.95 17.68 4.88
C SER A 45 7.22 17.89 3.38
N ALA A 46 7.03 19.08 2.82
CA ALA A 46 7.12 19.31 1.36
C ALA A 46 8.55 19.40 0.78
N TRP A 47 9.59 19.12 1.59
CA TRP A 47 10.98 19.39 1.20
C TRP A 47 11.65 18.30 0.35
N GLU A 48 11.13 17.07 0.39
CA GLU A 48 11.75 15.92 -0.29
C GLU A 48 11.04 15.68 -1.62
N LEU A 49 11.76 15.85 -2.72
CA LEU A 49 11.33 15.46 -4.06
C LEU A 49 11.69 14.00 -4.35
N PRO A 50 10.93 13.32 -5.22
CA PRO A 50 11.24 11.97 -5.69
C PRO A 50 12.35 11.96 -6.75
N GLU A 51 13.53 12.51 -6.44
CA GLU A 51 14.60 12.72 -7.44
C GLU A 51 15.13 11.41 -8.02
N LEU A 52 15.35 10.40 -7.17
CA LEU A 52 15.94 9.12 -7.58
C LEU A 52 14.94 8.29 -8.36
N SER A 53 13.70 8.21 -7.88
CA SER A 53 12.62 7.47 -8.55
C SER A 53 12.21 8.13 -9.85
N ALA A 54 12.15 9.46 -9.94
CA ALA A 54 11.87 10.18 -11.18
C ALA A 54 12.97 9.95 -12.23
N ARG A 55 14.24 10.09 -11.82
CA ARG A 55 15.37 9.82 -12.71
C ARG A 55 15.35 8.38 -13.22
N TRP A 56 15.12 7.42 -12.33
CA TRP A 56 15.04 6.02 -12.71
C TRP A 56 13.90 5.76 -13.71
N CYS A 57 12.71 6.37 -13.53
CA CYS A 57 11.60 6.22 -14.48
C CYS A 57 11.98 6.70 -15.89
N LEU A 58 12.71 7.81 -16.00
CA LEU A 58 13.17 8.35 -17.28
C LEU A 58 14.27 7.48 -17.90
N GLU A 59 15.27 7.10 -17.11
CA GLU A 59 16.39 6.27 -17.55
C GLU A 59 15.93 4.91 -18.07
N THR A 60 15.00 4.24 -17.36
CA THR A 60 14.51 2.92 -17.78
C THR A 60 13.69 2.97 -19.05
N ALA A 61 13.14 4.14 -19.42
CA ALA A 61 12.42 4.36 -20.67
C ALA A 61 13.31 4.93 -21.78
N GLY A 62 14.58 5.24 -21.50
CA GLY A 62 15.48 5.88 -22.45
C GLY A 62 15.05 7.32 -22.83
N ILE A 63 14.41 8.02 -21.90
CA ILE A 63 13.86 9.37 -22.09
C ILE A 63 14.71 10.37 -21.31
N SER A 64 15.01 11.52 -21.90
CA SER A 64 15.64 12.64 -21.20
C SER A 64 14.59 13.58 -20.62
N PRO A 65 14.88 14.38 -19.58
CA PRO A 65 13.92 15.36 -19.05
C PRO A 65 13.39 16.35 -20.10
N GLU A 66 14.18 16.68 -21.12
CA GLU A 66 13.81 17.54 -22.26
C GLU A 66 12.76 16.92 -23.19
N ASP A 67 12.61 15.59 -23.17
CA ASP A 67 11.69 14.84 -24.02
C ASP A 67 10.28 14.72 -23.41
N LEU A 68 10.08 15.19 -22.18
CA LEU A 68 8.81 15.13 -21.48
C LEU A 68 7.81 16.12 -22.09
N ASP A 69 6.63 15.62 -22.45
CA ASP A 69 5.55 16.47 -22.96
C ASP A 69 4.81 17.18 -21.82
N ALA A 70 4.75 16.56 -20.63
CA ALA A 70 4.15 17.12 -19.43
C ALA A 70 4.69 16.48 -18.16
N VAL A 71 4.58 17.21 -17.05
CA VAL A 71 4.82 16.71 -15.69
C VAL A 71 3.60 17.00 -14.83
N ALA A 72 3.00 15.98 -14.22
CA ALA A 72 1.90 16.15 -13.26
C ALA A 72 2.46 16.28 -11.85
N TYR A 73 2.19 17.38 -11.16
CA TYR A 73 2.44 17.53 -9.72
C TYR A 73 1.12 17.38 -8.97
N SER A 74 0.98 16.33 -8.14
CA SER A 74 -0.29 15.89 -7.55
C SER A 74 -0.80 16.73 -6.36
N TYR A 75 -0.72 18.06 -6.50
CA TYR A 75 -1.26 19.03 -5.55
C TYR A 75 -1.38 20.40 -6.22
N ASP A 76 -2.53 21.05 -6.10
CA ASP A 76 -2.75 22.40 -6.64
C ASP A 76 -2.71 23.49 -5.55
N PRO A 77 -1.62 24.28 -5.45
CA PRO A 77 -1.53 25.33 -4.44
C PRO A 77 -2.57 26.45 -4.58
N ALA A 78 -3.28 26.56 -5.71
CA ALA A 78 -4.35 27.54 -5.91
C ALA A 78 -5.66 27.15 -5.23
N LEU A 79 -5.84 25.87 -4.86
CA LEU A 79 -7.06 25.38 -4.20
C LEU A 79 -7.00 25.44 -2.67
N VAL A 80 -5.86 25.81 -2.10
CA VAL A 80 -5.69 25.96 -0.66
C VAL A 80 -6.53 27.14 -0.17
N GLN A 81 -7.34 26.90 0.86
CA GLN A 81 -8.14 27.92 1.54
C GLN A 81 -7.46 28.27 2.87
N PRO A 82 -6.69 29.37 2.99
CA PRO A 82 -5.79 29.58 4.14
C PRO A 82 -6.47 29.67 5.51
N ASP A 83 -7.73 30.11 5.54
CA ASP A 83 -8.52 30.29 6.77
C ASP A 83 -9.40 29.07 7.10
N LEU A 84 -9.21 27.94 6.43
CA LEU A 84 -9.99 26.73 6.64
C LEU A 84 -9.55 25.98 7.90
N ASP A 85 -10.52 25.64 8.75
CA ASP A 85 -10.30 24.82 9.93
C ASP A 85 -9.69 23.45 9.56
N GLY A 86 -8.77 22.94 10.39
CA GLY A 86 -8.09 21.65 10.17
C GLY A 86 -6.79 21.73 9.37
N LEU A 87 -6.41 22.92 8.89
CA LEU A 87 -5.07 23.18 8.36
C LEU A 87 -4.06 23.40 9.51
N ASP A 88 -2.78 23.05 9.30
CA ASP A 88 -1.74 23.41 10.28
C ASP A 88 -1.31 24.86 10.03
N GLU A 89 -1.88 25.79 10.79
CA GLU A 89 -1.63 27.23 10.70
C GLU A 89 -0.14 27.62 10.71
N ARG A 90 0.73 26.79 11.30
CA ARG A 90 2.17 27.08 11.41
C ARG A 90 2.93 26.72 10.15
N TRP A 91 2.43 25.74 9.38
CA TRP A 91 3.17 25.08 8.31
C TRP A 91 2.48 25.15 6.94
N GLU A 92 1.20 25.51 6.87
CA GLU A 92 0.44 25.51 5.61
C GLU A 92 0.97 26.50 4.58
N ASP A 93 1.26 27.74 4.99
CA ASP A 93 1.81 28.75 4.08
C ASP A 93 3.15 28.30 3.49
N LEU A 94 4.00 27.68 4.32
CA LEU A 94 5.29 27.15 3.88
C LEU A 94 5.10 25.97 2.91
N ARG A 95 4.20 25.03 3.22
CA ARG A 95 3.86 23.90 2.32
C ARG A 95 3.37 24.38 0.97
N THR A 96 2.43 25.33 0.97
CA THR A 96 1.87 25.91 -0.25
C THR A 96 2.93 26.65 -1.05
N THR A 97 3.85 27.34 -0.37
CA THR A 97 4.99 27.99 -1.02
C THR A 97 5.95 27.00 -1.68
N TYR A 98 6.22 25.85 -1.04
CA TYR A 98 7.00 24.77 -1.66
C TYR A 98 6.31 24.21 -2.90
N ALA A 99 4.99 23.95 -2.83
CA ALA A 99 4.21 23.49 -3.99
C ALA A 99 4.28 24.48 -5.16
N ARG A 100 4.07 25.78 -4.92
CA ARG A 100 4.19 26.83 -5.96
C ARG A 100 5.57 26.88 -6.62
N ARG A 101 6.63 26.48 -5.90
CA ARG A 101 8.01 26.47 -6.38
C ARG A 101 8.46 25.10 -6.90
N ALA A 102 7.64 24.06 -6.78
CA ALA A 102 7.95 22.72 -7.23
C ALA A 102 8.46 22.64 -8.67
N PRO A 103 7.93 23.39 -9.66
CA PRO A 103 8.48 23.36 -11.02
C PRO A 103 9.98 23.70 -11.10
N LEU A 104 10.44 24.66 -10.29
CA LEU A 104 11.86 25.06 -10.25
C LEU A 104 12.73 24.03 -9.53
N PHE A 105 12.20 23.42 -8.47
CA PHE A 105 12.89 22.35 -7.75
C PHE A 105 13.03 21.10 -8.64
N LEU A 106 11.98 20.75 -9.38
CA LEU A 106 12.00 19.64 -10.33
C LEU A 106 13.01 19.88 -11.46
N ALA A 107 13.07 21.08 -12.03
CA ALA A 107 14.09 21.42 -13.03
C ALA A 107 15.53 21.41 -12.50
N THR A 108 15.69 21.58 -11.18
CA THR A 108 16.99 21.40 -10.52
C THR A 108 17.33 19.92 -10.35
N ALA A 109 16.36 19.10 -9.92
CA ALA A 109 16.53 17.66 -9.72
C ALA A 109 16.69 16.87 -11.04
N LEU A 110 16.06 17.36 -12.10
CA LEU A 110 16.04 16.80 -13.46
C LEU A 110 16.56 17.85 -14.45
N PRO A 111 17.89 18.01 -14.58
CA PRO A 111 18.48 19.01 -15.48
C PRO A 111 17.98 18.81 -16.92
N GLY A 112 17.50 19.90 -17.53
CA GLY A 112 16.90 19.90 -18.87
C GLY A 112 15.37 19.94 -18.87
N LEU A 113 14.71 19.64 -17.75
CA LEU A 113 13.25 19.79 -17.65
C LEU A 113 12.85 21.27 -17.79
N ASP A 114 11.90 21.55 -18.69
CA ASP A 114 11.24 22.85 -18.77
C ASP A 114 10.21 23.00 -17.62
N PRO A 115 10.38 23.95 -16.68
CA PRO A 115 9.38 24.19 -15.63
C PRO A 115 7.97 24.52 -16.17
N ALA A 116 7.85 24.98 -17.42
CA ALA A 116 6.57 25.35 -18.02
C ALA A 116 5.69 24.14 -18.38
N VAL A 117 6.27 22.94 -18.49
CA VAL A 117 5.50 21.70 -18.74
C VAL A 117 4.99 21.06 -17.45
N VAL A 118 5.19 21.69 -16.29
CA VAL A 118 4.67 21.21 -15.01
C VAL A 118 3.24 21.71 -14.80
N HIS A 119 2.31 20.77 -14.67
CA HIS A 119 0.90 21.00 -14.41
C HIS A 119 0.55 20.55 -13.00
N PHE A 120 -0.14 21.41 -12.25
CA PHE A 120 -0.72 21.03 -10.97
C PHE A 120 -2.02 20.24 -11.19
N VAL A 121 -2.12 19.08 -10.55
CA VAL A 121 -3.33 18.24 -10.56
C VAL A 121 -3.88 18.20 -9.14
N PRO A 122 -5.17 18.52 -8.92
CA PRO A 122 -5.75 18.48 -7.58
C PRO A 122 -5.58 17.12 -6.92
N HIS A 123 -5.19 17.12 -5.64
CA HIS A 123 -4.70 15.94 -4.94
C HIS A 123 -5.70 14.75 -4.97
N HIS A 124 -6.97 15.02 -4.65
CA HIS A 124 -7.99 13.98 -4.70
C HIS A 124 -8.42 13.58 -6.11
N ILE A 125 -8.21 14.42 -7.12
CA ILE A 125 -8.37 14.02 -8.53
C ILE A 125 -7.25 13.06 -8.91
N ALA A 126 -6.02 13.32 -8.49
CA ALA A 126 -4.90 12.39 -8.70
C ALA A 126 -5.15 11.04 -8.00
N HIS A 127 -5.66 11.01 -6.77
CA HIS A 127 -6.12 9.76 -6.14
C HIS A 127 -7.24 9.08 -6.94
N ALA A 128 -8.26 9.85 -7.36
CA ALA A 128 -9.37 9.28 -8.12
C ALA A 128 -8.90 8.68 -9.44
N ALA A 129 -7.96 9.31 -10.14
CA ALA A 129 -7.36 8.82 -11.38
C ALA A 129 -6.48 7.59 -11.17
N SER A 130 -5.72 7.52 -10.07
CA SER A 130 -4.94 6.33 -9.72
C SER A 130 -5.84 5.13 -9.39
N ALA A 131 -7.11 5.37 -9.06
CA ALA A 131 -8.12 4.34 -8.92
C ALA A 131 -8.85 4.08 -10.26
N GLY A 132 -9.71 5.01 -10.67
CA GLY A 132 -10.69 4.83 -11.73
C GLY A 132 -10.12 4.67 -13.14
N LEU A 133 -8.97 5.30 -13.46
CA LEU A 133 -8.31 5.14 -14.76
C LEU A 133 -7.36 3.94 -14.79
N ALA A 134 -6.81 3.56 -13.64
CA ALA A 134 -5.89 2.43 -13.52
C ALA A 134 -6.62 1.08 -13.30
N ALA A 135 -7.87 1.11 -12.85
CA ALA A 135 -8.68 -0.08 -12.64
C ALA A 135 -8.87 -0.87 -13.95
N PRO A 136 -9.13 -2.19 -13.88
CA PRO A 136 -9.46 -3.01 -15.05
C PRO A 136 -10.84 -2.69 -15.66
N PHE A 137 -11.50 -1.62 -15.19
CA PHE A 137 -12.82 -1.21 -15.61
C PHE A 137 -12.73 0.14 -16.31
N ARG A 138 -13.51 0.31 -17.38
CA ARG A 138 -13.65 1.60 -18.05
C ARG A 138 -14.55 2.57 -17.31
N ASP A 139 -15.63 2.05 -16.73
CA ASP A 139 -16.64 2.82 -15.99
C ASP A 139 -16.75 2.25 -14.57
N SER A 140 -16.76 3.14 -13.57
CA SER A 140 -16.91 2.78 -12.16
C SER A 140 -17.32 3.98 -11.31
N ALA A 141 -17.98 3.72 -10.19
CA ALA A 141 -17.97 4.67 -9.09
C ALA A 141 -16.54 4.79 -8.55
N VAL A 142 -16.15 5.96 -8.07
CA VAL A 142 -14.85 6.19 -7.43
C VAL A 142 -15.02 6.81 -6.05
N LEU A 143 -14.34 6.23 -5.06
CA LEU A 143 -14.32 6.73 -3.68
C LEU A 143 -12.88 6.91 -3.24
N VAL A 144 -12.53 8.17 -2.96
CA VAL A 144 -11.26 8.56 -2.35
C VAL A 144 -11.52 8.94 -0.91
N ALA A 145 -10.85 8.26 0.02
CA ALA A 145 -10.89 8.60 1.43
C ALA A 145 -9.45 8.72 1.95
N ASP A 146 -9.08 9.92 2.39
CA ASP A 146 -7.70 10.25 2.69
C ASP A 146 -7.54 11.03 3.98
N GLY A 147 -6.29 11.32 4.37
CA GLY A 147 -5.99 12.27 5.44
C GLY A 147 -6.46 13.66 5.04
N ARG A 148 -5.84 14.24 4.01
CA ARG A 148 -6.21 15.54 3.47
C ARG A 148 -5.59 15.79 2.10
N GLY A 149 -6.24 16.64 1.32
CA GLY A 149 -5.66 17.34 0.18
C GLY A 149 -5.40 18.81 0.48
N GLU A 150 -5.69 19.66 -0.49
CA GLU A 150 -5.60 21.11 -0.40
C GLU A 150 -6.57 21.68 0.63
N ALA A 151 -7.85 21.28 0.54
CA ALA A 151 -8.95 21.77 1.37
C ALA A 151 -9.97 20.68 1.77
N THR A 152 -9.85 19.47 1.20
CA THR A 152 -10.81 18.38 1.41
C THR A 152 -10.12 17.15 2.01
N SER A 153 -10.88 16.12 2.39
CA SER A 153 -10.37 14.81 2.88
C SER A 153 -11.00 13.59 2.16
N TYR A 154 -11.98 13.85 1.28
CA TYR A 154 -12.75 12.82 0.60
C TYR A 154 -13.26 13.32 -0.74
N LEU A 155 -13.39 12.41 -1.71
CA LEU A 155 -14.04 12.61 -3.00
C LEU A 155 -14.87 11.37 -3.35
N GLY A 156 -16.15 11.58 -3.63
CA GLY A 156 -17.06 10.58 -4.19
C GLY A 156 -17.52 11.00 -5.58
N GLY A 157 -17.42 10.11 -6.56
CA GLY A 157 -17.80 10.42 -7.94
C GLY A 157 -17.96 9.19 -8.82
N ARG A 158 -17.93 9.39 -10.14
CA ARG A 158 -17.85 8.29 -11.12
C ARG A 158 -16.93 8.63 -12.26
N TYR A 159 -16.28 7.60 -12.80
CA TYR A 159 -15.66 7.64 -14.12
C TYR A 159 -16.61 7.06 -15.15
N ARG A 160 -16.77 7.76 -16.27
CA ARG A 160 -17.46 7.25 -17.48
C ARG A 160 -16.67 7.64 -18.72
N ASP A 161 -16.32 6.64 -19.52
CA ASP A 161 -15.51 6.85 -20.72
C ASP A 161 -14.18 7.61 -20.45
N GLY A 162 -13.61 7.45 -19.25
CA GLY A 162 -12.40 8.16 -18.79
C GLY A 162 -12.64 9.53 -18.16
N GLU A 163 -13.87 10.05 -18.19
CA GLU A 163 -14.20 11.37 -17.62
C GLU A 163 -14.67 11.24 -16.16
N LEU A 164 -14.12 12.08 -15.28
CA LEU A 164 -14.50 12.14 -13.87
C LEU A 164 -15.66 13.11 -13.65
N GLU A 165 -16.75 12.62 -13.09
CA GLU A 165 -17.81 13.44 -12.50
C GLU A 165 -17.73 13.35 -10.98
N VAL A 166 -17.36 14.46 -10.33
CA VAL A 166 -17.36 14.58 -8.87
C VAL A 166 -18.77 14.88 -8.38
N LEU A 167 -19.27 14.06 -7.45
CA LEU A 167 -20.63 14.18 -6.91
C LEU A 167 -20.62 14.72 -5.48
N ALA A 168 -19.59 14.40 -4.70
CA ALA A 168 -19.43 14.86 -3.33
C ALA A 168 -17.95 15.02 -2.99
N SER A 169 -17.66 15.97 -2.11
CA SER A 169 -16.35 16.16 -1.48
C SER A 169 -16.55 16.57 -0.03
N GLN A 170 -15.69 16.10 0.87
CA GLN A 170 -15.76 16.52 2.27
C GLN A 170 -14.67 17.56 2.55
N GLU A 171 -15.07 18.75 2.96
CA GLU A 171 -14.14 19.80 3.39
C GLU A 171 -13.57 19.51 4.79
N LEU A 172 -12.35 19.97 5.02
CA LEU A 172 -11.74 20.02 6.35
C LEU A 172 -12.59 20.94 7.27
N PRO A 173 -12.61 20.68 8.60
CA PRO A 173 -11.72 19.79 9.36
C PRO A 173 -12.18 18.33 9.41
N HIS A 174 -13.28 17.98 8.76
CA HIS A 174 -13.83 16.62 8.84
C HIS A 174 -12.99 15.66 7.98
N SER A 175 -12.29 14.73 8.62
CA SER A 175 -11.47 13.73 7.94
C SER A 175 -11.46 12.40 8.69
N LEU A 176 -11.83 11.33 7.99
CA LEU A 176 -11.73 9.97 8.53
C LEU A 176 -10.26 9.52 8.61
N GLY A 177 -9.41 9.96 7.68
CA GLY A 177 -7.98 9.68 7.72
C GLY A 177 -7.33 10.35 8.93
N LEU A 178 -7.53 11.66 9.13
CA LEU A 178 -6.95 12.37 10.28
C LEU A 178 -7.50 11.86 11.61
N MET A 179 -8.79 11.52 11.70
CA MET A 179 -9.34 10.84 12.89
C MET A 179 -8.58 9.55 13.22
N TYR A 180 -8.29 8.75 12.20
CA TYR A 180 -7.58 7.48 12.37
C TYR A 180 -6.09 7.69 12.73
N GLU A 181 -5.45 8.73 12.20
CA GLU A 181 -4.11 9.15 12.61
C GLU A 181 -4.05 9.66 14.05
N GLU A 182 -5.05 10.44 14.48
CA GLU A 182 -5.11 10.98 15.84
C GLU A 182 -5.24 9.88 16.88
N VAL A 183 -6.11 8.89 16.65
CA VAL A 183 -6.17 7.73 17.55
C VAL A 183 -4.87 6.91 17.50
N THR A 184 -4.20 6.85 16.34
CA THR A 184 -2.90 6.19 16.20
C THR A 184 -1.85 6.85 17.10
N GLU A 185 -1.77 8.19 17.10
CA GLU A 185 -0.89 8.97 17.97
C GLU A 185 -1.29 8.85 19.45
N HIS A 186 -2.59 8.89 19.77
CA HIS A 186 -3.10 8.75 21.14
C HIS A 186 -2.75 7.39 21.75
N LEU A 187 -2.77 6.35 20.92
CA LEU A 187 -2.35 5.00 21.28
C LEU A 187 -0.83 4.84 21.31
N GLY A 188 -0.04 5.90 21.17
CA GLY A 188 1.42 5.88 21.29
C GLY A 188 2.11 5.22 20.10
N PHE A 189 1.46 5.19 18.93
CA PHE A 189 2.07 4.79 17.66
C PHE A 189 2.46 6.02 16.84
N LEU A 190 3.22 5.82 15.76
CA LEU A 190 3.65 6.90 14.88
C LEU A 190 2.54 7.27 13.88
N ARG A 191 1.99 8.47 14.00
CA ARG A 191 1.04 9.07 13.03
C ARG A 191 1.62 9.11 11.60
N SER A 192 0.75 8.95 10.62
CA SER A 192 1.01 8.88 9.18
C SER A 192 2.06 7.81 8.84
N SER A 193 2.03 6.68 9.56
CA SER A 193 2.94 5.56 9.37
C SER A 193 2.41 4.25 9.96
N ASP A 194 1.89 4.27 11.19
CA ASP A 194 1.58 3.07 11.97
C ASP A 194 0.08 2.78 12.13
N GLU A 195 -0.79 3.39 11.32
CA GLU A 195 -2.24 3.20 11.33
C GLU A 195 -2.63 1.71 11.22
N TYR A 196 -1.87 0.93 10.45
CA TYR A 196 -2.07 -0.52 10.35
C TYR A 196 -1.94 -1.25 11.69
N LYS A 197 -1.27 -0.67 12.70
CA LYS A 197 -1.19 -1.23 14.06
C LYS A 197 -2.50 -1.05 14.80
N VAL A 198 -3.21 0.06 14.61
CA VAL A 198 -4.56 0.27 15.15
C VAL A 198 -5.53 -0.73 14.52
N MET A 199 -5.43 -0.94 13.20
CA MET A 199 -6.21 -1.95 12.49
C MET A 199 -5.96 -3.37 13.04
N ALA A 200 -4.69 -3.73 13.30
CA ALA A 200 -4.35 -5.01 13.91
C ALA A 200 -4.78 -5.10 15.39
N LEU A 201 -4.72 -4.00 16.15
CA LEU A 201 -5.17 -3.97 17.53
C LEU A 201 -6.69 -4.16 17.65
N ALA A 202 -7.45 -3.60 16.70
CA ALA A 202 -8.90 -3.72 16.64
C ALA A 202 -9.40 -5.18 16.57
N SER A 203 -8.65 -6.09 15.93
CA SER A 203 -9.05 -7.51 15.86
C SER A 203 -9.06 -8.20 17.24
N TYR A 204 -8.25 -7.73 18.19
CA TYR A 204 -8.26 -8.24 19.57
C TYR A 204 -9.53 -7.84 20.33
N GLY A 205 -10.09 -6.66 20.05
CA GLY A 205 -11.35 -6.23 20.69
C GLY A 205 -12.56 -6.98 20.15
N ARG A 206 -12.58 -7.29 18.85
CA ARG A 206 -13.67 -8.06 18.21
C ARG A 206 -13.79 -9.50 18.69
N GLN A 207 -12.70 -10.08 19.21
CA GLN A 207 -12.78 -11.38 19.88
C GLN A 207 -13.54 -11.33 21.21
N GLN A 208 -13.56 -10.17 21.88
CA GLN A 208 -14.06 -10.03 23.24
C GLN A 208 -15.57 -9.71 23.27
N ALA A 209 -16.07 -8.98 22.27
CA ALA A 209 -17.47 -8.57 22.20
C ALA A 209 -17.96 -8.45 20.75
N THR A 210 -19.25 -8.73 20.54
CA THR A 210 -19.93 -8.55 19.24
C THR A 210 -19.97 -7.08 18.82
N GLU A 211 -20.14 -6.16 19.77
CA GLU A 211 -20.16 -4.72 19.52
C GLU A 211 -19.29 -4.00 20.56
N PRO A 212 -18.35 -3.12 20.14
CA PRO A 212 -17.56 -2.30 21.05
C PRO A 212 -18.45 -1.36 21.86
N ARG A 213 -18.19 -1.27 23.17
CA ARG A 213 -18.89 -0.42 24.14
C ARG A 213 -18.77 1.07 23.82
N LEU A 214 -17.67 1.50 23.21
CA LEU A 214 -17.46 2.91 22.80
C LEU A 214 -18.11 3.27 21.45
N LEU A 215 -18.61 2.28 20.70
CA LEU A 215 -19.16 2.52 19.36
C LEU A 215 -20.37 3.48 19.35
N PRO A 216 -21.34 3.42 20.28
CA PRO A 216 -22.45 4.38 20.31
C PRO A 216 -21.98 5.84 20.41
N THR A 217 -20.99 6.13 21.27
CA THR A 217 -20.39 7.46 21.39
C THR A 217 -19.72 7.89 20.09
N LEU A 218 -19.00 7.00 19.42
CA LEU A 218 -18.38 7.32 18.12
C LEU A 218 -19.41 7.52 17.00
N ARG A 219 -20.58 6.88 17.05
CA ARG A 219 -21.69 7.15 16.12
C ARG A 219 -22.27 8.56 16.32
N GLU A 220 -22.28 9.06 17.55
CA GLU A 220 -22.68 10.45 17.83
C GLU A 220 -21.63 11.46 17.35
N LEU A 221 -20.35 11.11 17.38
CA LEU A 221 -19.27 12.03 16.99
C LEU A 221 -18.95 11.99 15.49
N VAL A 222 -19.22 10.88 14.80
CA VAL A 222 -18.85 10.65 13.41
C VAL A 222 -20.10 10.29 12.62
N GLN A 223 -20.69 11.25 11.91
CA GLN A 223 -22.03 11.13 11.30
C GLN A 223 -22.01 11.38 9.81
N ALA A 224 -22.75 10.59 9.03
CA ALA A 224 -22.98 10.88 7.62
C ALA A 224 -23.99 12.04 7.52
N THR A 225 -23.76 12.97 6.61
CA THR A 225 -24.66 14.13 6.38
C THR A 225 -25.84 13.79 5.47
N GLY A 226 -25.78 12.64 4.78
CA GLY A 226 -26.83 12.15 3.89
C GLY A 226 -26.77 12.67 2.45
N ASP A 227 -25.94 13.69 2.19
CA ASP A 227 -25.64 14.26 0.88
C ASP A 227 -24.29 13.80 0.30
N GLY A 228 -23.73 12.72 0.85
CA GLY A 228 -22.48 12.12 0.41
C GLY A 228 -21.25 12.61 1.18
N GLY A 229 -21.43 13.49 2.15
CA GLY A 229 -20.41 13.92 3.12
C GLY A 229 -20.56 13.26 4.50
N PHE A 230 -19.73 13.75 5.43
CA PHE A 230 -19.70 13.33 6.82
C PHE A 230 -19.15 14.44 7.74
N VAL A 231 -19.56 14.40 9.00
CA VAL A 231 -19.02 15.23 10.07
C VAL A 231 -18.20 14.35 11.00
N VAL A 232 -16.98 14.77 11.29
CA VAL A 232 -16.17 14.29 12.42
C VAL A 232 -16.14 15.43 13.44
N ALA A 233 -16.89 15.30 14.52
CA ALA A 233 -16.86 16.23 15.65
C ALA A 233 -15.52 16.10 16.41
N PRO A 234 -15.06 17.15 17.12
CA PRO A 234 -13.88 17.05 17.98
C PRO A 234 -14.01 15.89 18.98
N ILE A 235 -12.98 15.05 19.06
CA ILE A 235 -12.96 13.87 19.94
C ILE A 235 -11.91 14.08 21.03
N ASP A 236 -12.33 14.15 22.30
CA ASP A 236 -11.38 14.05 23.40
C ASP A 236 -11.04 12.57 23.65
N TRP A 237 -9.99 12.11 22.97
CA TRP A 237 -9.51 10.74 23.10
C TRP A 237 -9.18 10.35 24.55
N SER A 238 -8.82 11.31 25.41
CA SER A 238 -8.47 11.06 26.81
C SER A 238 -9.69 10.72 27.69
N GLU A 239 -10.89 11.14 27.27
CA GLU A 239 -12.14 10.73 27.93
C GLU A 239 -12.54 9.29 27.56
N LEU A 240 -12.12 8.82 26.38
CA LEU A 240 -12.46 7.48 25.87
C LEU A 240 -11.49 6.39 26.35
N ALA A 241 -10.18 6.69 26.34
CA ALA A 241 -9.15 5.82 26.90
C ALA A 241 -7.93 6.66 27.31
N LYS A 242 -7.17 6.20 28.32
CA LYS A 242 -5.96 6.90 28.71
C LYS A 242 -4.95 6.97 27.55
N ARG A 243 -4.27 8.11 27.43
CA ARG A 243 -3.20 8.27 26.44
C ARG A 243 -2.07 7.29 26.74
N ARG A 244 -1.64 6.55 25.72
CA ARG A 244 -0.50 5.63 25.82
C ARG A 244 0.80 6.34 25.43
N ALA A 245 1.81 6.21 26.29
CA ALA A 245 3.16 6.66 25.92
C ALA A 245 3.75 5.79 24.80
N PRO A 246 4.59 6.34 23.90
CA PRO A 246 5.30 5.54 22.91
C PRO A 246 6.06 4.37 23.55
N GLY A 247 5.81 3.15 23.07
CA GLY A 247 6.40 1.93 23.63
C GLY A 247 5.82 1.47 24.98
N GLY A 248 4.83 2.18 25.53
CA GLY A 248 4.14 1.80 26.77
C GLY A 248 3.33 0.50 26.65
N GLU A 249 2.87 -0.04 27.77
CA GLU A 249 2.03 -1.24 27.77
C GLU A 249 0.65 -0.97 27.13
N LEU A 250 0.13 -1.93 26.36
CA LEU A 250 -1.24 -1.88 25.85
C LEU A 250 -2.20 -2.37 26.94
N GLN A 251 -3.22 -1.57 27.23
CA GLN A 251 -4.25 -1.87 28.21
C GLN A 251 -5.56 -2.26 27.51
N PRO A 252 -6.48 -2.96 28.19
CA PRO A 252 -7.77 -3.35 27.60
C PRO A 252 -8.58 -2.16 27.02
N GLU A 253 -8.51 -0.99 27.64
CA GLU A 253 -9.17 0.23 27.14
C GLU A 253 -8.63 0.70 25.78
N HIS A 254 -7.33 0.47 25.49
CA HIS A 254 -6.74 0.78 24.19
C HIS A 254 -7.25 -0.17 23.09
N VAL A 255 -7.42 -1.45 23.43
CA VAL A 255 -7.96 -2.48 22.52
C VAL A 255 -9.41 -2.16 22.17
N GLU A 256 -10.20 -1.80 23.19
CA GLU A 256 -11.58 -1.38 23.05
C GLU A 256 -11.71 -0.11 22.17
N LEU A 257 -10.89 0.90 22.42
CA LEU A 257 -10.87 2.13 21.61
C LEU A 257 -10.53 1.84 20.14
N ALA A 258 -9.49 1.04 19.88
CA ALA A 258 -9.12 0.66 18.52
C ALA A 258 -10.26 -0.10 17.80
N ALA A 259 -10.92 -1.03 18.49
CA ALA A 259 -12.04 -1.78 17.95
C ALA A 259 -13.24 -0.88 17.63
N ALA A 260 -13.56 0.07 18.50
CA ALA A 260 -14.67 1.01 18.30
C ALA A 260 -14.41 1.98 17.15
N VAL A 261 -13.21 2.57 17.04
CA VAL A 261 -12.84 3.46 15.93
C VAL A 261 -12.82 2.71 14.60
N GLN A 262 -12.24 1.50 14.57
CA GLN A 262 -12.25 0.66 13.38
C GLN A 262 -13.70 0.33 12.95
N ALA A 263 -14.57 -0.05 13.88
CA ALA A 263 -15.97 -0.33 13.57
C ALA A 263 -16.71 0.90 13.02
N ARG A 264 -16.48 2.09 13.60
CA ARG A 264 -17.13 3.32 13.10
C ARG A 264 -16.62 3.75 11.74
N LEU A 265 -15.31 3.62 11.48
CA LEU A 265 -14.72 3.87 10.16
C LEU A 265 -15.40 3.00 9.09
N GLU A 266 -15.54 1.71 9.39
CA GLU A 266 -16.18 0.75 8.48
C GLU A 266 -17.65 1.07 8.22
N GLU A 267 -18.41 1.47 9.24
CA GLU A 267 -19.80 1.90 9.06
C GLU A 267 -19.89 3.13 8.18
N MET A 268 -19.05 4.14 8.44
CA MET A 268 -19.06 5.38 7.65
C MET A 268 -18.75 5.11 6.17
N LEU A 269 -17.71 4.31 5.88
CA LEU A 269 -17.37 3.96 4.50
C LEU A 269 -18.51 3.19 3.82
N LEU A 270 -19.21 2.32 4.54
CA LEU A 270 -20.37 1.59 4.02
C LEU A 270 -21.54 2.54 3.72
N GLU A 271 -21.83 3.48 4.61
CA GLU A 271 -22.85 4.53 4.41
C GLU A 271 -22.54 5.38 3.16
N LEU A 272 -21.28 5.80 2.99
CA LEU A 272 -20.81 6.55 1.83
C LEU A 272 -20.87 5.73 0.54
N ALA A 273 -20.50 4.45 0.58
CA ALA A 273 -20.60 3.54 -0.58
C ALA A 273 -22.06 3.36 -1.04
N TRP A 274 -23.00 3.17 -0.10
CA TRP A 274 -24.44 3.11 -0.38
C TRP A 274 -25.00 4.42 -0.92
N TRP A 275 -24.53 5.56 -0.42
CA TRP A 275 -24.87 6.84 -1.00
C TRP A 275 -24.36 6.94 -2.44
N LEU A 276 -23.08 6.62 -2.68
CA LEU A 276 -22.45 6.75 -3.98
C LEU A 276 -23.14 5.87 -5.02
N HIS A 277 -23.37 4.59 -4.71
CA HIS A 277 -24.07 3.67 -5.61
C HIS A 277 -25.46 4.17 -6.02
N ARG A 278 -26.24 4.75 -5.08
CA ARG A 278 -27.58 5.28 -5.39
C ARG A 278 -27.54 6.46 -6.37
N HIS A 279 -26.47 7.25 -6.36
CA HIS A 279 -26.35 8.45 -7.19
C HIS A 279 -25.63 8.18 -8.52
N THR A 280 -24.73 7.21 -8.55
CA THR A 280 -23.99 6.87 -9.77
C THR A 280 -24.72 5.81 -10.61
N GLY A 281 -25.39 4.85 -9.96
CA GLY A 281 -25.96 3.65 -10.58
C GLY A 281 -24.91 2.63 -11.04
N GLU A 282 -23.64 2.84 -10.70
CA GLU A 282 -22.52 2.01 -11.15
C GLU A 282 -22.44 0.72 -10.33
N ARG A 283 -22.12 -0.39 -11.00
CA ARG A 283 -22.03 -1.72 -10.38
C ARG A 283 -20.65 -2.01 -9.77
N ARG A 284 -19.66 -1.18 -10.10
CA ARG A 284 -18.26 -1.35 -9.72
C ARG A 284 -17.77 -0.14 -8.96
N LEU A 285 -16.89 -0.37 -7.99
CA LEU A 285 -16.28 0.67 -7.17
C LEU A 285 -14.75 0.59 -7.25
N SER A 286 -14.12 1.71 -7.62
CA SER A 286 -12.68 1.90 -7.56
C SER A 286 -12.32 2.76 -6.34
N MET A 287 -11.29 2.40 -5.59
CA MET A 287 -10.93 3.09 -4.34
C MET A 287 -9.44 3.47 -4.26
N ALA A 288 -9.18 4.66 -3.71
CA ALA A 288 -7.86 5.19 -3.37
C ALA A 288 -7.93 6.10 -2.12
N GLY A 289 -6.82 6.77 -1.79
CA GLY A 289 -6.62 7.49 -0.54
C GLY A 289 -6.08 6.58 0.57
N GLY A 290 -5.35 7.15 1.54
CA GLY A 290 -4.67 6.38 2.59
C GLY A 290 -5.60 5.45 3.38
N VAL A 291 -6.88 5.82 3.55
CA VAL A 291 -7.89 5.00 4.24
C VAL A 291 -8.20 3.72 3.47
N ALA A 292 -8.09 3.72 2.13
CA ALA A 292 -8.35 2.55 1.30
C ALA A 292 -7.29 1.44 1.47
N LEU A 293 -6.19 1.69 2.18
CA LEU A 293 -5.26 0.63 2.63
C LEU A 293 -5.81 -0.22 3.80
N ASN A 294 -6.96 0.16 4.37
CA ASN A 294 -7.65 -0.57 5.43
C ASN A 294 -8.37 -1.81 4.87
N CYS A 295 -7.65 -2.92 4.78
CA CYS A 295 -8.15 -4.16 4.20
C CYS A 295 -9.35 -4.77 4.94
N VAL A 296 -9.53 -4.45 6.22
CA VAL A 296 -10.69 -4.89 7.00
C VAL A 296 -11.95 -4.15 6.54
N ALA A 297 -11.87 -2.83 6.36
CA ALA A 297 -12.95 -2.03 5.80
C ALA A 297 -13.28 -2.41 4.36
N ASN A 298 -12.27 -2.61 3.51
CA ASN A 298 -12.48 -3.03 2.12
C ASN A 298 -13.24 -4.35 2.01
N THR A 299 -12.98 -5.30 2.92
CA THR A 299 -13.69 -6.59 2.96
C THR A 299 -15.14 -6.41 3.34
N ARG A 300 -15.43 -5.56 4.32
CA ARG A 300 -16.80 -5.25 4.70
C ARG A 300 -17.55 -4.57 3.56
N LEU A 301 -16.92 -3.63 2.86
CA LEU A 301 -17.49 -3.01 1.67
C LEU A 301 -17.78 -4.03 0.56
N ALA A 302 -16.87 -4.97 0.31
CA ALA A 302 -17.07 -6.01 -0.70
C ALA A 302 -18.19 -6.99 -0.33
N ALA A 303 -18.35 -7.31 0.96
CA ALA A 303 -19.31 -8.31 1.43
C ALA A 303 -20.70 -7.74 1.72
N GLU A 304 -20.79 -6.50 2.21
CA GLU A 304 -22.03 -5.87 2.70
C GLU A 304 -22.44 -4.64 1.87
N GLY A 305 -21.55 -4.15 1.00
CA GLY A 305 -21.80 -2.98 0.16
C GLY A 305 -22.68 -3.28 -1.05
N PRO A 306 -23.05 -2.22 -1.79
CA PRO A 306 -23.98 -2.33 -2.92
C PRO A 306 -23.32 -2.71 -4.25
N PHE A 307 -21.99 -2.78 -4.30
CA PHE A 307 -21.23 -2.98 -5.54
C PHE A 307 -20.93 -4.46 -5.76
N ASP A 308 -20.99 -4.91 -7.01
CA ASP A 308 -20.67 -6.28 -7.39
C ASP A 308 -19.17 -6.56 -7.37
N GLU A 309 -18.37 -5.53 -7.66
CA GLU A 309 -16.93 -5.65 -7.85
C GLU A 309 -16.22 -4.41 -7.29
N LEU A 310 -15.18 -4.66 -6.49
CA LEU A 310 -14.34 -3.62 -5.89
C LEU A 310 -12.91 -3.77 -6.39
N TRP A 311 -12.32 -2.66 -6.81
CA TRP A 311 -10.90 -2.57 -7.10
C TRP A 311 -10.26 -1.49 -6.24
N VAL A 312 -9.24 -1.87 -5.47
CA VAL A 312 -8.51 -0.94 -4.60
C VAL A 312 -7.11 -0.81 -5.18
N GLN A 313 -6.65 0.43 -5.36
CA GLN A 313 -5.32 0.72 -5.90
C GLN A 313 -4.22 0.15 -4.94
N PRO A 314 -3.31 -0.75 -5.39
CA PRO A 314 -2.23 -1.27 -4.53
C PRO A 314 -1.35 -0.20 -3.89
N ALA A 315 -1.14 0.93 -4.56
CA ALA A 315 -0.48 2.11 -4.01
C ALA A 315 -1.50 3.20 -3.59
N ALA A 316 -2.59 2.84 -2.91
CA ALA A 316 -3.71 3.75 -2.62
C ALA A 316 -3.36 5.00 -1.81
N GLY A 317 -2.28 5.00 -1.03
CA GLY A 317 -1.80 6.21 -0.34
C GLY A 317 -1.17 7.22 -1.30
N ASP A 318 -0.54 8.26 -0.75
CA ASP A 318 -0.04 9.41 -1.53
C ASP A 318 0.91 9.05 -2.66
N ALA A 319 1.70 7.99 -2.53
CA ALA A 319 2.55 7.49 -3.60
C ALA A 319 1.76 7.28 -4.91
N GLY A 320 0.55 6.73 -4.84
CA GLY A 320 -0.30 6.47 -6.00
C GLY A 320 -0.76 7.74 -6.73
N THR A 321 -0.73 8.90 -6.07
CA THR A 321 -1.09 10.18 -6.73
C THR A 321 -0.09 10.58 -7.81
N ALA A 322 1.15 10.11 -7.76
CA ALA A 322 2.10 10.28 -8.85
C ALA A 322 1.56 9.60 -10.13
N LEU A 323 1.16 8.32 -10.03
CA LEU A 323 0.55 7.59 -11.14
C LEU A 323 -0.74 8.25 -11.61
N GLY A 324 -1.65 8.56 -10.68
CA GLY A 324 -2.94 9.15 -11.02
C GLY A 324 -2.85 10.54 -11.65
N GLY A 325 -1.89 11.38 -11.23
CA GLY A 325 -1.63 12.66 -11.86
C GLY A 325 -1.21 12.50 -13.33
N ALA A 326 -0.32 11.56 -13.61
CA ALA A 326 0.10 11.28 -14.99
C ALA A 326 -1.05 10.74 -15.86
N LEU A 327 -1.86 9.80 -15.32
CA LEU A 327 -3.03 9.26 -16.02
C LEU A 327 -4.10 10.32 -16.25
N HIS A 328 -4.32 11.22 -15.29
CA HIS A 328 -5.26 12.33 -15.44
C HIS A 328 -4.84 13.26 -16.58
N LEU A 329 -3.56 13.65 -16.64
CA LEU A 329 -3.07 14.48 -17.75
C LEU A 329 -3.12 13.74 -19.09
N ALA A 330 -2.82 12.44 -19.12
CA ALA A 330 -2.95 11.63 -20.33
C ALA A 330 -4.39 11.72 -20.87
N GLN A 331 -5.39 11.50 -20.02
CA GLN A 331 -6.80 11.64 -20.37
C GLN A 331 -7.15 13.06 -20.86
N VAL A 332 -6.70 14.10 -20.14
CA VAL A 332 -6.93 15.51 -20.52
C VAL A 332 -6.34 15.84 -21.90
N PHE A 333 -5.20 15.25 -22.25
CA PHE A 333 -4.58 15.41 -23.56
C PHE A 333 -5.14 14.47 -24.64
N GLY A 334 -6.15 13.67 -24.32
CA GLY A 334 -6.81 12.78 -25.28
C GLY A 334 -6.07 11.46 -25.52
N GLU A 335 -5.25 11.02 -24.57
CA GLU A 335 -4.55 9.73 -24.56
C GLU A 335 -5.27 8.80 -23.55
N PRO A 336 -6.16 7.91 -24.01
CA PRO A 336 -6.89 7.02 -23.11
C PRO A 336 -5.94 6.14 -22.29
N ALA A 337 -6.12 6.13 -20.98
CA ALA A 337 -5.32 5.31 -20.08
C ALA A 337 -5.56 3.81 -20.30
N ALA A 338 -4.46 3.04 -20.40
CA ALA A 338 -4.52 1.60 -20.27
C ALA A 338 -4.67 1.21 -18.79
N PRO A 339 -5.42 0.12 -18.48
CA PRO A 339 -5.47 -0.41 -17.13
C PRO A 339 -4.09 -0.78 -16.59
N MET A 340 -3.92 -0.67 -15.28
CA MET A 340 -2.72 -1.09 -14.59
C MET A 340 -2.49 -2.59 -14.77
N PRO A 341 -1.35 -3.01 -15.38
CA PRO A 341 -1.12 -4.43 -15.69
C PRO A 341 -0.84 -5.28 -14.45
N GLY A 342 -0.42 -4.64 -13.37
CA GLY A 342 0.05 -5.27 -12.14
C GLY A 342 0.74 -4.24 -11.26
N ALA A 343 1.15 -4.65 -10.05
CA ALA A 343 1.89 -3.78 -9.14
C ALA A 343 3.40 -3.77 -9.40
N ASP A 344 3.93 -4.64 -10.25
CA ASP A 344 5.35 -4.80 -10.57
C ASP A 344 5.87 -3.73 -11.54
N LEU A 345 5.72 -2.47 -11.13
CA LEU A 345 6.06 -1.28 -11.91
C LEU A 345 7.44 -0.69 -11.55
N GLY A 346 8.12 -1.24 -10.55
CA GLY A 346 9.42 -0.76 -10.05
C GLY A 346 10.64 -1.34 -10.79
N ARG A 347 11.80 -1.33 -10.10
CA ARG A 347 13.11 -1.78 -10.63
C ARG A 347 13.16 -3.28 -10.88
N GLY A 348 13.60 -3.67 -12.07
CA GLY A 348 14.02 -5.02 -12.42
C GLY A 348 15.53 -5.07 -12.69
N PHE A 349 16.11 -6.28 -12.62
CA PHE A 349 17.54 -6.51 -12.82
C PHE A 349 17.73 -7.71 -13.75
N ALA A 350 18.67 -7.63 -14.68
CA ALA A 350 19.01 -8.77 -15.53
C ALA A 350 19.84 -9.80 -14.76
N ASP A 351 19.75 -11.07 -15.16
CA ASP A 351 20.51 -12.17 -14.54
C ASP A 351 22.02 -11.88 -14.51
N ASP A 352 22.57 -11.30 -15.57
CA ASP A 352 24.00 -10.97 -15.67
C ASP A 352 24.40 -9.85 -14.70
N ASP A 353 23.52 -8.87 -14.45
CA ASP A 353 23.74 -7.82 -13.46
C ASP A 353 23.78 -8.42 -12.04
N LEU A 354 22.84 -9.33 -11.76
CA LEU A 354 22.77 -10.03 -10.47
C LEU A 354 24.02 -10.90 -10.24
N ALA A 355 24.47 -11.63 -11.26
CA ALA A 355 25.71 -12.41 -11.19
C ALA A 355 26.92 -11.52 -10.90
N SER A 356 27.05 -10.40 -11.61
CA SER A 356 28.13 -9.43 -11.41
C SER A 356 28.18 -8.89 -9.98
N TRP A 357 27.01 -8.60 -9.38
CA TRP A 357 26.92 -8.20 -7.97
C TRP A 357 27.43 -9.29 -7.03
N LEU A 358 27.03 -10.54 -7.25
CA LEU A 358 27.45 -11.68 -6.42
C LEU A 358 28.96 -11.94 -6.52
N ASP A 359 29.50 -11.92 -7.74
CA ASP A 359 30.91 -12.12 -8.02
C ASP A 359 31.76 -11.01 -7.38
N SER A 360 31.32 -9.76 -7.51
CA SER A 360 31.98 -8.58 -6.92
C SER A 360 31.95 -8.59 -5.39
N ALA A 361 30.85 -9.08 -4.81
CA ALA A 361 30.71 -9.23 -3.37
C ALA A 361 31.45 -10.48 -2.82
N HIS A 362 32.01 -11.31 -3.69
CA HIS A 362 32.65 -12.59 -3.35
C HIS A 362 31.76 -13.52 -2.51
N VAL A 363 30.46 -13.48 -2.79
CA VAL A 363 29.46 -14.30 -2.11
C VAL A 363 29.30 -15.62 -2.87
N ARG A 364 29.26 -16.75 -2.15
CA ARG A 364 29.00 -18.04 -2.78
C ARG A 364 27.53 -18.17 -3.13
N TYR A 365 27.26 -18.66 -4.34
CA TYR A 365 25.92 -18.91 -4.84
C TYR A 365 25.89 -20.17 -5.71
N GLU A 366 24.70 -20.73 -5.85
CA GLU A 366 24.37 -21.77 -6.82
C GLU A 366 23.38 -21.23 -7.86
N ARG A 367 23.34 -21.85 -9.05
CA ARG A 367 22.32 -21.60 -10.07
C ARG A 367 21.52 -22.88 -10.28
N PRO A 368 20.47 -23.14 -9.48
CA PRO A 368 19.68 -24.36 -9.62
C PRO A 368 18.93 -24.38 -10.97
N PRO A 369 18.58 -25.57 -11.49
CA PRO A 369 17.77 -25.67 -12.72
C PRO A 369 16.39 -24.99 -12.61
N ASP A 370 15.79 -25.03 -11.42
CA ASP A 370 14.58 -24.27 -11.09
C ASP A 370 14.70 -23.67 -9.67
N VAL A 371 14.85 -22.35 -9.60
CA VAL A 371 14.96 -21.60 -8.34
C VAL A 371 13.66 -21.67 -7.54
N ALA A 372 12.50 -21.78 -8.20
CA ALA A 372 11.20 -21.89 -7.53
C ALA A 372 11.10 -23.23 -6.77
N THR A 373 11.52 -24.33 -7.41
CA THR A 373 11.60 -25.64 -6.78
C THR A 373 12.60 -25.65 -5.62
N ALA A 374 13.80 -25.11 -5.81
CA ALA A 374 14.82 -25.08 -4.76
C ALA A 374 14.39 -24.24 -3.55
N ALA A 375 13.69 -23.11 -3.78
CA ALA A 375 13.11 -22.31 -2.72
C ALA A 375 11.96 -23.03 -2.00
N ALA A 376 11.09 -23.74 -2.73
CA ALA A 376 10.02 -24.54 -2.15
C ALA A 376 10.56 -25.69 -1.28
N ASP A 377 11.61 -26.38 -1.73
CA ASP A 377 12.29 -27.42 -0.95
C ASP A 377 12.88 -26.82 0.35
N ALA A 378 13.46 -25.62 0.29
CA ALA A 378 13.97 -24.91 1.48
C ALA A 378 12.82 -24.53 2.44
N LEU A 379 11.71 -23.99 1.92
CA LEU A 379 10.53 -23.67 2.72
C LEU A 379 9.93 -24.92 3.39
N ALA A 380 9.88 -26.05 2.68
CA ALA A 380 9.42 -27.32 3.23
C ALA A 380 10.33 -27.85 4.36
N ALA A 381 11.62 -27.47 4.33
CA ALA A 381 12.58 -27.71 5.40
C ALA A 381 12.56 -26.62 6.51
N ASP A 382 11.51 -25.80 6.57
CA ASP A 382 11.29 -24.73 7.54
C ASP A 382 12.34 -23.58 7.50
N ALA A 383 12.94 -23.36 6.34
CA ALA A 383 13.82 -22.23 6.09
C ALA A 383 13.03 -20.93 5.87
N ILE A 384 13.56 -19.79 6.33
CA ILE A 384 13.12 -18.46 5.90
C ILE A 384 13.84 -18.11 4.61
N VAL A 385 13.06 -17.87 3.55
CA VAL A 385 13.58 -17.55 2.22
C VAL A 385 13.35 -16.07 1.92
N ALA A 386 14.43 -15.30 1.72
CA ALA A 386 14.34 -14.02 1.04
C ALA A 386 14.20 -14.26 -0.47
N TRP A 387 13.15 -13.69 -1.04
CA TRP A 387 12.74 -13.88 -2.43
C TRP A 387 12.82 -12.54 -3.16
N PHE A 388 13.80 -12.43 -4.06
CA PHE A 388 14.06 -11.26 -4.87
C PHE A 388 13.96 -11.65 -6.35
N GLN A 389 12.84 -11.28 -6.99
CA GLN A 389 12.53 -11.65 -8.37
C GLN A 389 11.93 -10.50 -9.15
N GLY A 390 12.25 -10.41 -10.45
CA GLY A 390 11.60 -9.49 -11.39
C GLY A 390 11.60 -8.02 -10.96
N ARG A 391 10.63 -7.28 -11.52
CA ARG A 391 10.37 -5.88 -11.14
C ARG A 391 9.78 -5.80 -9.73
N SER A 392 10.20 -4.81 -8.94
CA SER A 392 9.64 -4.57 -7.61
C SER A 392 8.22 -4.02 -7.64
N GLU A 393 7.49 -4.27 -6.57
CA GLU A 393 6.12 -3.80 -6.39
C GLU A 393 6.06 -2.30 -6.07
N PHE A 394 5.08 -1.61 -6.66
CA PHE A 394 4.68 -0.25 -6.33
C PHE A 394 3.58 -0.26 -5.27
N GLY A 395 3.84 0.39 -4.14
CA GLY A 395 2.97 0.37 -2.96
C GLY A 395 3.58 -0.38 -1.77
N PRO A 396 2.87 -0.41 -0.62
CA PRO A 396 3.45 -0.79 0.66
C PRO A 396 3.50 -2.32 0.91
N ARG A 397 3.05 -3.14 -0.04
CA ARG A 397 2.91 -4.60 0.13
C ARG A 397 3.91 -5.33 -0.75
N ALA A 398 4.60 -6.32 -0.17
CA ALA A 398 5.33 -7.29 -0.96
C ALA A 398 4.37 -8.34 -1.49
N LEU A 399 4.40 -8.54 -2.80
CA LEU A 399 3.49 -9.38 -3.57
C LEU A 399 4.28 -10.45 -4.33
N GLY A 400 5.35 -10.98 -3.73
CA GLY A 400 6.13 -12.06 -4.32
C GLY A 400 7.24 -11.59 -5.26
N ARG A 401 7.67 -10.32 -5.17
CA ARG A 401 8.87 -9.80 -5.86
C ARG A 401 9.98 -9.44 -4.88
N ARG A 402 9.63 -8.82 -3.74
CA ARG A 402 10.55 -8.46 -2.65
C ARG A 402 10.03 -9.00 -1.33
N SER A 403 10.03 -10.32 -1.18
CA SER A 403 9.32 -11.04 -0.13
C SER A 403 10.23 -11.81 0.81
N LEU A 404 9.84 -11.92 2.08
CA LEU A 404 10.27 -12.98 2.99
C LEU A 404 9.18 -14.04 3.01
N LEU A 405 9.56 -15.26 2.67
CA LEU A 405 8.70 -16.43 2.64
C LEU A 405 9.05 -17.37 3.79
N ALA A 406 8.04 -18.03 4.35
CA ALA A 406 8.21 -19.02 5.40
C ALA A 406 7.10 -20.08 5.36
N HIS A 407 7.34 -21.21 6.05
CA HIS A 407 6.36 -22.28 6.19
C HIS A 407 5.18 -21.84 7.08
N PRO A 408 3.91 -21.96 6.64
CA PRO A 408 2.78 -21.46 7.43
C PRO A 408 2.32 -22.42 8.54
N GLY A 409 2.71 -23.70 8.46
CA GLY A 409 2.34 -24.74 9.42
C GLY A 409 2.99 -24.64 10.80
N HIS A 410 3.94 -23.72 11.00
CA HIS A 410 4.67 -23.55 12.26
C HIS A 410 4.39 -22.17 12.85
N ALA A 411 3.65 -22.11 13.97
CA ALA A 411 3.29 -20.84 14.61
C ALA A 411 4.51 -19.97 14.95
N GLN A 412 5.65 -20.60 15.27
CA GLN A 412 6.92 -19.93 15.57
C GLN A 412 7.47 -19.12 14.39
N ASN A 413 7.03 -19.38 13.16
CA ASN A 413 7.48 -18.61 12.00
C ASN A 413 6.94 -17.18 12.00
N LEU A 414 5.80 -16.92 12.67
CA LEU A 414 5.36 -15.55 12.93
C LEU A 414 6.40 -14.81 13.78
N ASP A 415 6.87 -15.42 14.86
CA ASP A 415 7.87 -14.85 15.76
C ASP A 415 9.23 -14.68 15.07
N ARG A 416 9.69 -15.69 14.31
CA ARG A 416 10.96 -15.60 13.55
C ARG A 416 10.93 -14.45 12.55
N LEU A 417 9.83 -14.29 11.80
CA LEU A 417 9.67 -13.18 10.85
C LEU A 417 9.57 -11.82 11.56
N ASN A 418 8.87 -11.75 12.70
CA ASN A 418 8.81 -10.53 13.51
C ASN A 418 10.17 -10.16 14.10
N ALA A 419 11.00 -11.14 14.46
CA ALA A 419 12.37 -10.94 14.93
C ALA A 419 13.28 -10.38 13.84
N VAL A 420 13.21 -10.88 12.60
CA VAL A 420 13.90 -10.30 11.43
C VAL A 420 13.56 -8.81 11.27
N LYS A 421 12.31 -8.45 11.58
CA LYS A 421 11.79 -7.09 11.41
C LYS A 421 11.90 -6.20 12.65
N GLY A 422 12.41 -6.71 13.77
CA GLY A 422 12.54 -5.96 15.04
C GLY A 422 11.25 -5.24 15.47
N ARG A 423 10.09 -5.88 15.29
CA ARG A 423 8.77 -5.27 15.48
C ARG A 423 7.92 -5.97 16.55
N GLU A 424 6.83 -5.34 16.95
CA GLU A 424 5.88 -5.87 17.94
C GLU A 424 5.29 -7.23 17.51
N GLN A 425 5.11 -8.14 18.48
CA GLN A 425 4.74 -9.54 18.21
C GLN A 425 3.32 -9.72 17.65
N PHE A 426 2.41 -8.78 17.88
CA PHE A 426 1.02 -8.88 17.40
C PHE A 426 0.85 -8.57 15.90
N ARG A 427 1.94 -8.23 15.18
CA ARG A 427 1.84 -7.80 13.79
C ARG A 427 1.65 -9.00 12.85
N PRO A 428 0.54 -9.08 12.10
CA PRO A 428 0.26 -10.24 11.27
C PRO A 428 1.17 -10.35 10.04
N VAL A 429 1.20 -11.55 9.47
CA VAL A 429 1.78 -11.86 8.16
C VAL A 429 0.67 -12.39 7.23
N ALA A 430 0.93 -12.41 5.93
CA ALA A 430 -0.07 -12.74 4.93
C ALA A 430 0.18 -14.13 4.33
N PRO A 431 -0.84 -14.94 4.04
CA PRO A 431 -0.70 -16.11 3.19
C PRO A 431 -0.66 -15.72 1.71
N MET A 432 0.17 -16.41 0.94
CA MET A 432 0.18 -16.40 -0.52
C MET A 432 -0.29 -17.75 -1.02
N VAL A 433 -1.30 -17.77 -1.89
CA VAL A 433 -2.02 -18.97 -2.33
C VAL A 433 -2.35 -18.86 -3.82
N LEU A 434 -2.48 -19.98 -4.52
CA LEU A 434 -2.94 -19.96 -5.90
C LEU A 434 -4.41 -19.54 -5.98
N THR A 435 -4.77 -18.76 -7.00
CA THR A 435 -6.13 -18.24 -7.18
C THR A 435 -7.17 -19.36 -7.25
N ASP A 436 -6.89 -20.44 -7.98
CA ASP A 436 -7.77 -21.61 -8.16
C ASP A 436 -7.95 -22.44 -6.88
N ARG A 437 -7.05 -22.30 -5.91
CA ARG A 437 -7.11 -22.99 -4.60
C ARG A 437 -7.55 -22.10 -3.45
N ALA A 438 -7.60 -20.78 -3.63
CA ALA A 438 -7.89 -19.84 -2.56
C ALA A 438 -9.23 -20.13 -1.85
N GLY A 439 -10.26 -20.51 -2.62
CA GLY A 439 -11.59 -20.86 -2.09
C GLY A 439 -11.63 -22.13 -1.22
N GLU A 440 -10.57 -22.96 -1.22
CA GLU A 440 -10.46 -24.10 -0.30
C GLU A 440 -10.18 -23.66 1.16
N LEU A 441 -9.59 -22.47 1.33
CA LEU A 441 -9.07 -21.98 2.61
C LEU A 441 -9.75 -20.70 3.09
N PHE A 442 -10.14 -19.83 2.17
CA PHE A 442 -10.47 -18.44 2.46
C PHE A 442 -11.85 -18.09 1.92
N GLY A 443 -12.64 -17.35 2.71
CA GLY A 443 -13.97 -16.87 2.34
C GLY A 443 -14.23 -15.41 2.72
N ARG A 444 -15.47 -14.94 2.49
CA ARG A 444 -15.97 -13.57 2.74
C ARG A 444 -15.37 -12.47 1.85
N GLY A 445 -14.05 -12.38 1.74
CA GLY A 445 -13.40 -11.41 0.85
C GLY A 445 -13.45 -11.84 -0.63
N PRO A 446 -13.24 -10.90 -1.57
CA PRO A 446 -13.24 -11.20 -3.00
C PRO A 446 -12.05 -12.10 -3.39
N ILE A 447 -12.27 -12.93 -4.40
CA ILE A 447 -11.24 -13.74 -5.08
C ILE A 447 -11.39 -13.46 -6.59
N PRO A 448 -10.33 -13.03 -7.30
CA PRO A 448 -8.94 -12.92 -6.83
C PRO A 448 -8.69 -11.75 -5.85
N SER A 449 -7.60 -11.85 -5.09
CA SER A 449 -7.09 -10.82 -4.18
C SER A 449 -5.57 -10.66 -4.35
N PRO A 450 -5.09 -10.10 -5.48
CA PRO A 450 -3.67 -10.12 -5.82
C PRO A 450 -2.81 -9.14 -5.00
N TYR A 451 -3.42 -8.17 -4.31
CA TYR A 451 -2.71 -7.03 -3.72
C TYR A 451 -2.72 -6.98 -2.18
N MET A 452 -3.25 -8.01 -1.50
CA MET A 452 -3.41 -8.03 -0.04
C MET A 452 -4.21 -6.83 0.52
N LEU A 453 -5.22 -6.38 -0.22
CA LEU A 453 -6.10 -5.26 0.14
C LEU A 453 -7.44 -5.70 0.74
N PHE A 454 -7.60 -7.01 0.97
CA PHE A 454 -8.77 -7.61 1.60
C PHE A 454 -8.33 -8.64 2.64
N VAL A 455 -9.13 -8.81 3.68
CA VAL A 455 -9.04 -9.92 4.63
C VAL A 455 -10.10 -10.97 4.29
N HIS A 456 -9.83 -12.20 4.68
CA HIS A 456 -10.69 -13.35 4.40
C HIS A 456 -10.83 -14.19 5.65
N ASP A 457 -11.97 -14.84 5.81
CA ASP A 457 -12.18 -15.78 6.90
C ASP A 457 -11.43 -17.07 6.58
N VAL A 458 -10.62 -17.55 7.52
CA VAL A 458 -9.92 -18.83 7.38
C VAL A 458 -10.90 -19.94 7.73
N ALA A 459 -11.11 -20.87 6.79
CA ALA A 459 -12.00 -21.99 6.98
C ALA A 459 -11.52 -22.86 8.18
N PRO A 460 -12.44 -23.31 9.07
CA PRO A 460 -12.08 -23.90 10.35
C PRO A 460 -11.06 -25.04 10.28
N GLN A 461 -11.17 -25.91 9.26
CA GLN A 461 -10.28 -27.06 9.06
C GLN A 461 -8.82 -26.68 8.74
N TRP A 462 -8.55 -25.43 8.37
CA TRP A 462 -7.22 -24.93 8.05
C TRP A 462 -6.57 -24.16 9.19
N ARG A 463 -7.32 -23.66 10.17
CA ARG A 463 -6.79 -22.75 11.21
C ARG A 463 -5.59 -23.33 11.97
N ASP A 464 -5.67 -24.60 12.35
CA ASP A 464 -4.58 -25.30 13.05
C ASP A 464 -3.47 -25.80 12.12
N ARG A 465 -3.74 -25.86 10.81
CA ARG A 465 -2.79 -26.35 9.78
C ARG A 465 -1.88 -25.25 9.23
N ILE A 466 -2.32 -23.98 9.31
CA ILE A 466 -1.57 -22.81 8.85
C ILE A 466 -1.50 -21.70 9.93
N PRO A 467 -1.17 -22.03 11.19
CA PRO A 467 -1.32 -21.11 12.32
C PRO A 467 -0.46 -19.83 12.21
N ALA A 468 0.62 -19.83 11.40
CA ALA A 468 1.48 -18.65 11.26
C ALA A 468 0.81 -17.46 10.55
N VAL A 469 -0.22 -17.73 9.72
CA VAL A 469 -0.89 -16.73 8.87
C VAL A 469 -2.33 -16.42 9.33
N VAL A 470 -2.78 -17.06 10.41
CA VAL A 470 -4.13 -16.88 10.95
C VAL A 470 -4.08 -15.76 12.00
N HIS A 471 -4.83 -14.71 11.75
CA HIS A 471 -5.02 -13.63 12.71
C HIS A 471 -5.80 -14.13 13.93
N VAL A 472 -5.74 -13.36 15.02
CA VAL A 472 -6.44 -13.71 16.26
C VAL A 472 -7.94 -13.92 16.02
N ASP A 473 -8.59 -13.08 15.23
CA ASP A 473 -10.02 -13.18 14.92
C ASP A 473 -10.38 -14.30 13.91
N GLY A 474 -9.42 -15.16 13.53
CA GLY A 474 -9.64 -16.26 12.59
C GLY A 474 -9.64 -15.82 11.12
N THR A 475 -9.25 -14.59 10.83
CA THR A 475 -9.08 -14.08 9.45
C THR A 475 -7.64 -14.18 8.97
N ALA A 476 -7.40 -13.94 7.70
CA ALA A 476 -6.08 -13.74 7.13
C ALA A 476 -6.15 -12.73 5.98
N ARG A 477 -5.09 -11.94 5.78
CA ARG A 477 -5.01 -10.99 4.65
C ARG A 477 -4.23 -11.62 3.51
N ILE A 478 -4.90 -12.05 2.45
CA ILE A 478 -4.29 -12.99 1.49
C ILE A 478 -3.71 -12.30 0.26
N GLN A 479 -2.76 -12.97 -0.40
CA GLN A 479 -2.41 -12.73 -1.79
C GLN A 479 -2.79 -13.95 -2.63
N THR A 480 -3.58 -13.75 -3.68
CA THR A 480 -3.80 -14.76 -4.71
C THR A 480 -2.79 -14.64 -5.84
N VAL A 481 -2.29 -15.78 -6.31
CA VAL A 481 -1.33 -15.89 -7.40
C VAL A 481 -2.00 -16.63 -8.56
N ASP A 482 -2.06 -15.98 -9.72
CA ASP A 482 -2.58 -16.59 -10.94
C ASP A 482 -1.48 -17.35 -11.68
N ARG A 483 -1.80 -18.53 -12.21
CA ARG A 483 -0.80 -19.42 -12.82
C ARG A 483 -0.27 -18.88 -14.15
N ASP A 484 -1.12 -18.18 -14.89
CA ASP A 484 -0.81 -17.71 -16.23
C ASP A 484 0.02 -16.43 -16.18
N THR A 485 -0.27 -15.54 -15.22
CA THR A 485 0.49 -14.30 -15.03
C THR A 485 1.72 -14.47 -14.15
N GLU A 486 1.72 -15.42 -13.19
CA GLU A 486 2.79 -15.61 -12.21
C GLU A 486 3.35 -17.05 -12.18
N PRO A 487 3.85 -17.59 -13.30
CA PRO A 487 4.21 -19.00 -13.42
C PRO A 487 5.34 -19.44 -12.48
N MET A 488 6.27 -18.56 -12.11
CA MET A 488 7.35 -18.89 -11.18
C MET A 488 6.84 -19.07 -9.74
N LEU A 489 6.01 -18.14 -9.26
CA LEU A 489 5.39 -18.24 -7.94
C LEU A 489 4.43 -19.43 -7.89
N ALA A 490 3.72 -19.71 -8.99
CA ALA A 490 2.85 -20.87 -9.07
C ALA A 490 3.62 -22.19 -8.90
N ARG A 491 4.77 -22.36 -9.58
CA ARG A 491 5.62 -23.55 -9.39
C ARG A 491 6.15 -23.67 -7.96
N LEU A 492 6.52 -22.57 -7.32
CA LEU A 492 6.93 -22.57 -5.91
C LEU A 492 5.78 -23.07 -5.01
N LEU A 493 4.58 -22.54 -5.20
CA LEU A 493 3.39 -22.89 -4.41
C LEU A 493 2.97 -24.36 -4.62
N ASP A 494 2.95 -24.83 -5.87
CA ASP A 494 2.63 -26.22 -6.19
C ASP A 494 3.63 -27.17 -5.55
N ARG A 495 4.93 -26.92 -5.76
CA ARG A 495 5.98 -27.76 -5.19
C ARG A 495 5.92 -27.79 -3.67
N PHE A 496 5.70 -26.64 -3.03
CA PHE A 496 5.55 -26.57 -1.59
C PHE A 496 4.33 -27.37 -1.12
N ALA A 497 3.20 -27.28 -1.83
CA ALA A 497 1.99 -28.02 -1.51
C ALA A 497 2.16 -29.54 -1.70
N GLU A 498 2.89 -29.99 -2.72
CA GLU A 498 3.23 -31.40 -2.93
C GLU A 498 4.04 -31.98 -1.76
N LEU A 499 4.98 -31.20 -1.23
CA LEU A 499 5.88 -31.66 -0.15
C LEU A 499 5.21 -31.65 1.23
N THR A 500 4.35 -30.68 1.49
CA THR A 500 3.84 -30.40 2.84
C THR A 500 2.35 -30.71 3.01
N GLY A 501 1.63 -30.85 1.90
CA GLY A 501 0.16 -30.91 1.89
C GLY A 501 -0.51 -29.57 2.25
N LEU A 502 0.23 -28.46 2.31
CA LEU A 502 -0.28 -27.12 2.63
C LEU A 502 -0.31 -26.25 1.36
N PRO A 503 -1.47 -25.67 1.00
CA PRO A 503 -1.67 -24.99 -0.29
C PRO A 503 -1.24 -23.52 -0.32
N THR A 504 -0.50 -23.08 0.70
CA THR A 504 -0.13 -21.67 0.87
C THR A 504 1.24 -21.57 1.52
N VAL A 505 1.90 -20.43 1.36
CA VAL A 505 3.13 -20.04 2.07
C VAL A 505 2.92 -18.71 2.78
N VAL A 506 3.70 -18.44 3.83
CA VAL A 506 3.76 -17.08 4.39
C VAL A 506 4.42 -16.15 3.37
N ASN A 507 3.90 -14.94 3.21
CA ASN A 507 4.52 -13.83 2.52
C ASN A 507 4.50 -12.57 3.43
N THR A 508 5.65 -11.93 3.58
CA THR A 508 5.77 -10.60 4.19
C THR A 508 6.86 -9.80 3.49
N SER A 509 6.90 -8.47 3.67
CA SER A 509 7.91 -7.63 3.00
C SER A 509 9.34 -8.01 3.36
N LEU A 510 10.22 -8.03 2.36
CA LEU A 510 11.66 -8.18 2.54
C LEU A 510 12.25 -6.86 3.02
N ASN A 511 12.37 -6.71 4.33
CA ASN A 511 13.05 -5.60 4.99
C ASN A 511 13.39 -5.95 6.43
N THR A 512 14.32 -5.18 6.99
CA THR A 512 14.67 -5.18 8.42
C THR A 512 14.01 -4.00 9.14
N ALA A 513 14.12 -3.97 10.47
CA ALA A 513 13.49 -2.96 11.32
C ALA A 513 13.80 -1.53 10.87
N GLY A 514 12.75 -0.72 10.67
CA GLY A 514 12.87 0.69 10.31
C GLY A 514 13.37 0.99 8.89
N ARG A 515 13.64 -0.05 8.08
CA ARG A 515 14.04 0.11 6.66
C ARG A 515 12.84 -0.06 5.73
N PRO A 516 12.82 0.66 4.59
CA PRO A 516 11.86 0.39 3.52
C PRO A 516 12.12 -0.99 2.90
N MET A 517 11.17 -1.48 2.08
CA MET A 517 11.33 -2.73 1.33
C MET A 517 12.64 -2.72 0.54
N VAL A 518 13.37 -3.83 0.55
CA VAL A 518 14.53 -4.08 -0.30
C VAL A 518 14.15 -3.82 -1.75
N ASP A 519 15.02 -3.15 -2.50
CA ASP A 519 14.77 -2.86 -3.91
C ASP A 519 16.00 -3.13 -4.78
N ASP A 520 17.21 -2.86 -4.27
CA ASP A 520 18.49 -3.13 -4.92
C ASP A 520 19.09 -4.51 -4.53
N PRO A 521 19.84 -5.20 -5.41
CA PRO A 521 20.57 -6.41 -5.06
C PRO A 521 21.48 -6.23 -3.85
N ARG A 522 22.09 -5.05 -3.71
CA ARG A 522 22.88 -4.70 -2.53
C ARG A 522 22.03 -4.70 -1.26
N ASP A 523 20.82 -4.14 -1.30
CA ASP A 523 19.91 -4.14 -0.15
C ASP A 523 19.53 -5.58 0.24
N ALA A 524 19.33 -6.46 -0.74
CA ALA A 524 19.02 -7.87 -0.51
C ALA A 524 20.19 -8.59 0.17
N LEU A 525 21.42 -8.35 -0.29
CA LEU A 525 22.64 -8.89 0.32
C LEU A 525 22.89 -8.34 1.73
N GLU A 526 22.64 -7.05 1.98
CA GLU A 526 22.74 -6.44 3.31
C GLU A 526 21.70 -7.03 4.27
N CYS A 527 20.45 -7.19 3.81
CA CYS A 527 19.40 -7.87 4.57
C CYS A 527 19.80 -9.32 4.89
N PHE A 528 20.25 -10.07 3.89
CA PHE A 528 20.71 -11.44 4.06
C PHE A 528 21.92 -11.52 5.00
N GLY A 529 22.90 -10.63 4.90
CA GLY A 529 24.07 -10.63 5.78
C GLY A 529 23.73 -10.33 7.25
N SER A 530 22.74 -9.47 7.48
CA SER A 530 22.44 -8.87 8.80
C SER A 530 21.28 -9.52 9.57
N ALA A 531 20.40 -10.28 8.91
CA ALA A 531 19.20 -10.87 9.51
C ALA A 531 19.26 -12.40 9.51
N PRO A 532 18.51 -13.11 10.40
CA PRO A 532 18.45 -14.57 10.44
C PRO A 532 17.58 -15.13 9.31
N VAL A 533 18.01 -14.93 8.06
CA VAL A 533 17.39 -15.46 6.84
C VAL A 533 18.21 -16.66 6.37
N ASP A 534 17.58 -17.79 6.10
CA ASP A 534 18.30 -19.04 5.83
C ASP A 534 18.78 -19.11 4.37
N VAL A 535 17.95 -18.64 3.44
CA VAL A 535 18.19 -18.70 1.99
C VAL A 535 17.84 -17.35 1.34
N LEU A 536 18.64 -16.92 0.37
CA LEU A 536 18.30 -15.82 -0.54
C LEU A 536 18.20 -16.36 -1.97
N ALA A 537 17.00 -16.26 -2.55
CA ALA A 537 16.77 -16.44 -3.98
C ALA A 537 16.87 -15.06 -4.66
N LEU A 538 17.95 -14.84 -5.41
CA LEU A 538 18.26 -13.60 -6.10
C LEU A 538 18.26 -13.85 -7.61
N GLY A 539 17.14 -13.55 -8.28
CA GLY A 539 16.94 -13.95 -9.67
C GLY A 539 17.06 -15.48 -9.82
N PRO A 540 17.87 -15.98 -10.77
CA PRO A 540 18.08 -17.41 -10.96
C PRO A 540 19.06 -18.03 -9.94
N PHE A 541 19.64 -17.24 -9.04
CA PHE A 541 20.67 -17.68 -8.10
C PHE A 541 20.09 -17.99 -6.73
N LEU A 542 20.70 -18.95 -6.03
CA LEU A 542 20.37 -19.29 -4.66
C LEU A 542 21.62 -19.17 -3.79
N LEU A 543 21.46 -18.55 -2.63
CA LEU A 543 22.49 -18.40 -1.62
C LEU A 543 22.01 -19.06 -0.34
N ARG A 544 22.87 -19.85 0.30
CA ARG A 544 22.56 -20.57 1.55
C ARG A 544 23.46 -20.09 2.67
N ARG A 545 22.87 -19.72 3.80
CA ARG A 545 23.64 -19.23 4.96
C ARG A 545 24.66 -20.25 5.46
N SER A 546 24.30 -21.54 5.46
CA SER A 546 25.17 -22.65 5.88
C SER A 546 26.50 -22.72 5.11
N GLU A 547 26.56 -22.13 3.91
CA GLU A 547 27.75 -22.12 3.06
C GLU A 547 28.59 -20.84 3.19
N LEU A 548 28.04 -19.81 3.85
CA LEU A 548 28.72 -18.55 4.14
C LEU A 548 29.56 -18.61 5.41
N THR A 549 29.12 -19.37 6.42
CA THR A 549 29.90 -19.62 7.63
C THR A 549 30.99 -20.66 7.36
N ARG A 550 32.25 -20.21 7.30
CA ARG A 550 33.44 -21.05 7.50
C ARG A 550 33.98 -20.90 8.90
#